data_AF-L0GSU1-F1
#
_entry.id   AF-L0GSU1-F1
#
_cell.length_a   1.000
_cell.length_b   1.000
_cell.length_c   1.000
_cell.angle_alpha   90.00
_cell.angle_beta   90.00
_cell.angle_gamma   90.00
#
_symmetry.space_group_name_H-M   'P 1'
#
loop_
_entity.id
_entity.type
_entity.pdbx_description
1 polymer ?
#
loop_
_entity_poly.entity_id
_entity_poly.type
_entity_poly.pdbx_seq_one_letter_code
_entity_poly.pdbx_strand_id
1 'polypeptide(L)'
;MANRLSISKAECYRNIGDYWDQHDATESGKQEPAEFDVNLVSQRHYVAIDHELRMRIRILAKRRGISDETLVNLFLRDRIEEVDRGRQP
;
A
#
# COMPACT_ATOMS: atom_id res chain seq x y z
N MET A 1 30.01 -5.60 -0.88
CA MET A 1 28.85 -5.52 0.03
C MET A 1 29.27 -4.68 1.23
N ALA A 2 28.65 -3.52 1.47
CA ALA A 2 29.00 -2.67 2.59
C ALA A 2 28.62 -3.36 3.91
N ASN A 3 29.55 -3.42 4.87
CA ASN A 3 29.29 -3.94 6.21
C ASN A 3 28.27 -3.01 6.89
N ARG A 4 27.08 -3.53 7.25
CA ARG A 4 25.97 -2.76 7.84
C ARG A 4 26.35 -2.06 9.16
N LEU A 5 27.45 -2.49 9.79
CA LEU A 5 27.99 -1.92 11.02
C LEU A 5 28.95 -0.74 10.76
N SER A 6 29.36 -0.47 9.52
CA SER A 6 30.40 0.55 9.25
C SER A 6 29.94 1.98 9.53
N ILE A 7 28.65 2.26 9.42
CA ILE A 7 28.07 3.60 9.62
C ILE A 7 27.72 3.82 11.10
N SER A 8 26.92 2.94 11.69
CA SER A 8 26.51 3.05 13.11
C SER A 8 27.58 2.56 14.10
N LYS A 9 28.59 1.81 13.65
CA LYS A 9 29.64 1.17 14.48
C LYS A 9 29.09 0.36 15.67
N ALA A 10 27.86 -0.11 15.57
CA ALA A 10 27.18 -0.83 16.63
C ALA A 10 27.56 -2.31 16.64
N GLU A 11 27.50 -2.93 17.82
CA GLU A 11 27.82 -4.36 18.02
C GLU A 11 26.59 -5.29 17.97
N CYS A 12 25.38 -4.72 17.97
CA CYS A 12 24.13 -5.48 17.90
C CYS A 12 23.02 -4.71 17.18
N TYR A 13 21.98 -5.43 16.73
CA TYR A 13 20.87 -4.83 15.97
C TYR A 13 20.11 -3.74 16.72
N ARG A 14 19.95 -3.88 18.04
CA ARG A 14 19.27 -2.87 18.87
C ARG A 14 20.01 -1.53 18.82
N ASN A 15 21.33 -1.58 19.02
CA ASN A 15 22.17 -0.39 18.99
C ASN A 15 22.26 0.25 17.59
N ILE A 16 22.03 -0.51 16.51
CA ILE A 16 21.88 0.06 15.16
C ILE A 16 20.60 0.90 15.08
N GLY A 17 19.49 0.41 15.63
CA GLY A 17 18.23 1.15 15.70
C GLY A 17 18.36 2.43 16.51
N ASP A 18 18.90 2.33 17.73
CA ASP A 18 19.10 3.48 18.62
C ASP A 18 19.96 4.59 17.97
N TYR A 19 20.91 4.21 17.10
CA TYR A 19 21.69 5.16 16.32
C TYR A 19 20.82 5.90 15.28
N TRP A 20 20.02 5.19 14.48
CA TRP A 20 19.17 5.78 13.44
C TRP A 20 17.94 6.53 13.97
N ASP A 21 17.51 6.24 15.20
CA ASP A 21 16.47 7.03 15.87
C ASP A 21 16.93 8.47 16.16
N GLN A 22 18.26 8.69 16.21
CA GLN A 22 18.87 9.97 16.54
C GLN A 22 19.63 10.61 15.37
N HIS A 23 19.80 9.91 14.25
CA HIS A 23 20.59 10.37 13.10
C HIS A 23 19.82 10.20 11.80
N ASP A 24 19.92 11.19 10.92
CA ASP A 24 19.30 11.13 9.60
C ASP A 24 20.23 10.43 8.59
N ALA A 25 19.66 9.67 7.65
CA ALA A 25 20.40 9.06 6.54
C ALA A 25 21.22 10.07 5.74
N THR A 26 20.72 11.31 5.65
CA THR A 26 21.39 12.44 4.98
C THR A 26 22.68 12.88 5.66
N GLU A 27 22.88 12.58 6.95
CA GLU A 27 24.11 12.90 7.70
C GLU A 27 25.24 11.89 7.41
N SER A 28 24.90 10.78 6.75
CA SER A 28 25.81 9.67 6.50
C SER A 28 25.94 9.36 5.00
N GLY A 29 27.12 9.64 4.45
CA GLY A 29 27.45 9.32 3.05
C GLY A 29 27.24 10.48 2.09
N LYS A 30 27.61 10.26 0.82
CA LYS A 30 27.45 11.26 -0.24
C LYS A 30 26.04 11.21 -0.78
N GLN A 31 25.42 12.38 -0.93
CA GLN A 31 24.15 12.52 -1.63
C GLN A 31 24.41 12.70 -3.13
N GLU A 32 23.66 11.98 -3.94
CA GLU A 32 23.66 12.14 -5.39
C GLU A 32 22.24 12.50 -5.85
N PRO A 33 22.08 13.43 -6.80
CA PRO A 33 20.76 13.74 -7.37
C PRO A 33 20.11 12.47 -7.94
N ALA A 34 18.85 12.26 -7.59
CA ALA A 34 18.03 11.17 -8.14
C ALA A 34 16.79 11.75 -8.81
N GLU A 35 16.57 11.40 -10.07
CA GLU A 35 15.36 11.75 -10.81
C GLU A 35 14.32 10.63 -10.65
N PHE A 36 13.09 10.99 -10.28
CA PHE A 36 11.97 10.05 -10.20
C PHE A 36 10.67 10.72 -10.60
N ASP A 37 9.84 9.97 -11.32
CA ASP A 37 8.50 10.42 -11.73
C ASP A 37 7.46 10.02 -10.69
N VAL A 38 6.74 11.01 -10.17
CA VAL A 38 5.59 10.78 -9.28
C VAL A 38 4.30 10.93 -10.07
N ASN A 39 3.61 9.81 -10.28
CA ASN A 39 2.29 9.83 -10.91
C ASN A 39 1.20 10.07 -9.85
N LEU A 40 0.75 11.33 -9.74
CA LEU A 40 -0.32 11.74 -8.83
C LEU A 40 -1.75 11.52 -9.38
N VAL A 41 -1.90 10.84 -10.54
CA VAL A 41 -3.18 10.78 -11.27
C VAL A 41 -4.15 9.74 -10.70
N SER A 42 -3.71 8.81 -9.83
CA SER A 42 -4.61 7.81 -9.23
C SER A 42 -5.32 8.38 -8.00
N GLN A 43 -6.46 9.05 -8.21
CA GLN A 43 -7.40 9.36 -7.13
C GLN A 43 -8.05 8.06 -6.65
N ARG A 44 -7.49 7.45 -5.61
CA ARG A 44 -8.04 6.26 -4.97
C ARG A 44 -8.90 6.66 -3.79
N HIS A 45 -10.14 6.19 -3.77
CA HIS A 45 -11.01 6.28 -2.60
C HIS A 45 -10.95 4.96 -1.84
N TYR A 46 -10.46 5.02 -0.60
CA TYR A 46 -10.37 3.86 0.27
C TYR A 46 -11.57 3.78 1.19
N VAL A 47 -12.17 2.60 1.29
CA VAL A 47 -13.28 2.31 2.19
C VAL A 47 -12.90 1.14 3.09
N ALA A 48 -13.31 1.19 4.36
CA ALA A 48 -13.15 0.07 5.27
C ALA A 48 -14.08 -1.07 4.84
N ILE A 49 -13.54 -2.29 4.76
CA ILE A 49 -14.28 -3.51 4.46
C ILE A 49 -14.06 -4.47 5.62
N ASP A 50 -15.15 -5.10 6.08
CA ASP A 50 -15.09 -6.14 7.09
C ASP A 50 -14.10 -7.26 6.71
N HIS A 51 -13.43 -7.84 7.71
CA HIS A 51 -12.37 -8.83 7.49
C HIS A 51 -12.89 -10.08 6.77
N GLU A 52 -14.03 -10.63 7.21
CA GLU A 52 -14.61 -11.83 6.62
C GLU A 52 -15.08 -11.55 5.18
N LEU A 53 -15.71 -10.39 4.97
CA LEU A 53 -16.12 -9.95 3.64
C LEU A 53 -14.93 -9.81 2.69
N ARG A 54 -13.82 -9.18 3.13
CA ARG A 54 -12.58 -9.09 2.36
C ARG A 54 -12.04 -10.47 1.98
N MET A 55 -12.06 -11.43 2.90
CA MET A 55 -11.61 -12.80 2.62
C MET A 55 -12.45 -13.47 1.53
N ARG A 56 -13.77 -13.29 1.58
CA ARG A 56 -14.69 -13.82 0.56
C ARG A 56 -14.48 -13.15 -0.80
N ILE A 57 -14.32 -11.83 -0.84
CA ILE A 57 -13.99 -11.07 -2.06
C ILE A 57 -12.72 -11.63 -2.70
N ARG A 58 -11.65 -11.78 -1.92
CA ARG A 58 -10.36 -12.27 -2.42
C ARG A 58 -10.45 -13.68 -3.01
N ILE A 59 -11.16 -14.59 -2.35
CA ILE A 59 -11.36 -15.96 -2.86
C ILE A 59 -12.11 -15.92 -4.20
N LEU A 60 -13.16 -15.10 -4.29
CA LEU A 60 -13.97 -15.01 -5.50
C LEU A 60 -13.22 -14.33 -6.65
N ALA A 61 -12.48 -13.26 -6.37
CA ALA A 61 -11.67 -12.55 -7.35
C ALA A 61 -10.60 -13.48 -7.94
N LYS A 62 -9.89 -14.21 -7.07
CA LYS A 62 -8.90 -15.23 -7.47
C LYS A 62 -9.51 -16.32 -8.35
N ARG A 63 -10.69 -16.84 -7.99
CA ARG A 63 -11.40 -17.86 -8.80
C ARG A 63 -11.80 -17.34 -10.18
N ARG A 64 -12.07 -16.03 -10.29
CA ARG A 64 -12.44 -15.37 -11.55
C ARG A 64 -11.24 -14.81 -12.33
N GLY A 65 -10.02 -14.90 -11.80
CA GLY A 65 -8.82 -14.39 -12.45
C GLY A 65 -8.75 -12.86 -12.54
N ILE A 66 -9.45 -12.14 -11.64
CA ILE A 66 -9.49 -10.67 -11.61
C ILE A 66 -9.01 -10.12 -10.26
N SER A 67 -8.75 -8.82 -10.17
CA SER A 67 -8.37 -8.17 -8.92
C SER A 67 -9.56 -7.99 -7.97
N ASP A 68 -9.26 -7.88 -6.66
CA ASP A 68 -10.26 -7.57 -5.63
C ASP A 68 -10.98 -6.25 -5.95
N GLU A 69 -10.25 -5.24 -6.43
CA GLU A 69 -10.77 -3.94 -6.85
C GLU A 69 -11.78 -4.07 -8.00
N THR A 70 -11.44 -4.82 -9.06
CA THR A 70 -12.33 -5.03 -10.20
C THR A 70 -13.61 -5.74 -9.75
N LEU A 71 -13.50 -6.78 -8.92
CA LEU A 71 -14.66 -7.51 -8.43
C LEU A 71 -15.58 -6.62 -7.59
N VAL A 72 -15.01 -5.84 -6.67
CA VAL A 72 -15.78 -4.92 -5.82
C VAL A 72 -16.47 -3.86 -6.68
N ASN A 73 -15.78 -3.26 -7.65
CA ASN A 73 -16.36 -2.24 -8.52
C ASN A 73 -17.52 -2.78 -9.39
N LEU A 74 -17.40 -4.01 -9.90
CA LEU A 74 -18.49 -4.66 -10.65
C LEU A 74 -19.73 -4.84 -9.76
N PHE A 75 -19.55 -5.41 -8.57
CA PHE A 75 -20.67 -5.64 -7.64
C PHE A 75 -21.32 -4.35 -7.15
N LEU A 76 -20.52 -3.32 -6.84
CA LEU A 76 -21.06 -2.03 -6.43
C LEU A 76 -21.83 -1.36 -7.57
N ARG A 77 -21.34 -1.44 -8.81
CA ARG A 77 -22.05 -0.90 -9.98
C ARG A 77 -23.41 -1.58 -10.16
N ASP A 78 -23.42 -2.91 -10.20
CA ASP A 78 -24.65 -3.68 -10.36
C ASP A 78 -25.66 -3.32 -9.24
N ARG A 79 -25.19 -3.22 -8.00
CA ARG A 79 -26.03 -2.89 -6.85
C ARG A 79 -26.57 -1.45 -6.88
N ILE A 80 -25.77 -0.49 -7.31
CA ILE A 80 -26.20 0.91 -7.45
C ILE A 80 -27.27 1.01 -8.54
N GLU A 81 -27.07 0.36 -9.69
CA GLU A 81 -28.06 0.36 -10.77
C GLU A 81 -29.40 -0.26 -10.35
N GLU A 82 -29.38 -1.36 -9.58
CA GLU A 82 -30.60 -1.95 -9.01
C GLU A 82 -31.35 -0.97 -8.10
N VAL A 83 -30.61 -0.26 -7.23
CA VAL A 83 -31.18 0.72 -6.31
C VAL A 83 -31.77 1.91 -7.07
N ASP A 84 -31.08 2.39 -8.09
CA ASP A 84 -31.56 3.51 -8.92
C ASP A 84 -32.82 3.15 -9.72
N ARG A 85 -32.88 1.94 -10.28
CA ARG A 85 -34.10 1.43 -10.96
C ARG A 85 -35.27 1.31 -9.99
N GLY A 86 -35.03 0.89 -8.75
CA GLY A 86 -36.05 0.84 -7.69
C GLY A 86 -36.47 2.21 -7.12
N ARG A 87 -35.78 3.29 -7.53
CA ARG A 87 -36.03 4.67 -7.08
C ARG A 87 -36.72 5.53 -8.14
N GLN A 88 -36.94 5.02 -9.34
CA GLN A 88 -37.72 5.71 -10.38
C GLN A 88 -39.22 5.67 -9.99
N PRO A 89 -39.89 6.83 -9.85
CA PRO A 89 -41.33 6.89 -9.55
C PRO A 89 -42.20 6.39 -10.70
#